data_AF-A0A3M0GEM7-F1
#
_entry.id   AF-A0A3M0GEM7-F1
#
_cell.length_a   1.000
_cell.length_b   1.000
_cell.length_c   1.000
_cell.angle_alpha   90.00
_cell.angle_beta   90.00
_cell.angle_gamma   90.00
#
_symmetry.space_group_name_H-M   'P 1'
#
loop_
_entity.id
_entity.type
_entity.pdbx_description
1 polymer ?
#
loop_
_entity_poly.entity_id
_entity_poly.type
_entity_poly.pdbx_seq_one_letter_code
_entity_poly.pdbx_strand_id
1 'polypeptide(L)'
;MRLHLILIICALSVAISCKDTKQAPKKEAIPPVESMPTPAEPKEIPKTSTFGKLQGKWQSTEDPKSFLIFEGTKRIALYQGREPDSQPFKLAANCDDEKATYSKVKTLYILSDGICWSIDAINSEHLELTYVDRGNILTYKKVTQ
;
A
#
# COMPACT_ATOMS: atom_id res chain seq x y z
N MET A 1 -36.04 -43.03 -30.88
CA MET A 1 -35.86 -44.45 -31.27
C MET A 1 -34.68 -44.52 -32.22
N ARG A 2 -33.64 -45.35 -32.05
CA ARG A 2 -33.17 -46.26 -30.98
C ARG A 2 -31.62 -46.02 -30.92
N LEU A 3 -30.89 -45.93 -29.80
CA LEU A 3 -30.75 -46.76 -28.59
C LEU A 3 -30.08 -48.15 -28.85
N HIS A 4 -29.18 -48.54 -27.94
CA HIS A 4 -28.31 -49.73 -27.89
C HIS A 4 -27.04 -49.66 -28.78
N LEU A 5 -25.86 -50.21 -28.41
CA LEU A 5 -25.47 -50.99 -27.21
C LEU A 5 -24.18 -50.45 -26.53
N ILE A 6 -23.24 -51.28 -26.05
CA ILE A 6 -22.16 -50.92 -25.08
C ILE A 6 -20.99 -51.95 -25.05
N LEU A 7 -19.87 -51.64 -24.35
CA LEU A 7 -18.67 -52.47 -24.01
C LEU A 7 -17.63 -52.66 -25.17
N ILE A 8 -16.30 -52.89 -24.97
CA ILE A 8 -15.37 -53.21 -23.84
C ILE A 8 -13.93 -52.75 -24.28
N ILE A 9 -12.82 -52.54 -23.53
CA ILE A 9 -12.46 -52.20 -22.12
C ILE A 9 -10.93 -51.82 -22.03
N CYS A 10 -10.45 -51.35 -20.86
CA CYS A 10 -9.04 -51.29 -20.36
C CYS A 10 -7.96 -50.41 -21.02
N ALA A 11 -7.40 -49.48 -20.22
CA ALA A 11 -5.96 -49.46 -19.87
C ALA A 11 -5.73 -48.70 -18.53
N LEU A 12 -4.63 -48.99 -17.83
CA LEU A 12 -4.10 -48.24 -16.67
C LEU A 12 -3.30 -47.00 -17.21
N SER A 13 -2.88 -45.98 -16.45
CA SER A 13 -2.29 -45.99 -15.10
C SER A 13 -2.22 -44.62 -14.37
N VAL A 14 -2.26 -44.69 -13.03
CA VAL A 14 -1.50 -43.89 -12.02
C VAL A 14 -1.40 -42.36 -12.13
N ALA A 15 -1.95 -41.66 -11.12
CA ALA A 15 -1.25 -40.57 -10.41
C ALA A 15 -1.83 -40.32 -8.98
N ILE A 16 -1.00 -40.57 -7.97
CA ILE A 16 -0.89 -39.89 -6.66
C ILE A 16 -2.20 -39.40 -5.97
N SER A 17 -2.65 -40.13 -4.94
CA SER A 17 -3.51 -39.59 -3.88
C SER A 17 -2.68 -39.32 -2.63
N CYS A 18 -2.43 -38.04 -2.33
CA CYS A 18 -1.83 -37.63 -1.07
C CYS A 18 -2.85 -37.73 0.08
N LYS A 19 -2.45 -38.34 1.19
CA LYS A 19 -3.24 -38.38 2.43
C LYS A 19 -2.66 -37.39 3.44
N ASP A 20 -3.39 -36.33 3.75
CA ASP A 20 -3.00 -35.34 4.76
C ASP A 20 -3.11 -35.88 6.19
N THR A 21 -2.10 -36.65 6.61
CA THR A 21 -1.94 -37.07 8.00
C THR A 21 -1.40 -35.88 8.82
N LYS A 22 -2.30 -35.08 9.40
CA LYS A 22 -1.93 -34.02 10.35
C LYS A 22 -1.34 -34.61 11.64
N GLN A 23 -0.02 -34.71 11.69
CA GLN A 23 0.72 -35.03 12.91
C GLN A 23 1.02 -33.73 13.68
N ALA A 24 0.66 -33.69 14.97
CA ALA A 24 0.82 -32.50 15.80
C ALA A 24 2.30 -32.29 16.22
N PRO A 25 2.83 -31.05 16.20
CA PRO A 25 4.19 -30.79 16.69
C PRO A 25 4.36 -31.12 18.17
N LYS A 26 5.42 -31.90 18.45
CA LYS A 26 5.93 -32.23 19.78
C LYS A 26 6.31 -30.96 20.55
N LYS A 27 5.99 -30.87 21.84
CA LYS A 27 6.54 -29.84 22.73
C LYS A 27 8.04 -30.13 22.96
N GLU A 28 8.89 -29.18 22.63
CA GLU A 28 10.31 -29.13 22.99
C GLU A 28 10.53 -27.89 23.89
N ALA A 29 11.46 -27.93 24.84
CA ALA A 29 11.55 -26.91 25.89
C ALA A 29 12.21 -25.61 25.43
N ILE A 30 11.65 -24.47 25.84
CA ILE A 30 12.20 -23.13 25.59
C ILE A 30 13.30 -22.86 26.65
N PRO A 31 14.55 -22.57 26.25
CA PRO A 31 15.59 -22.11 27.20
C PRO A 31 15.26 -20.69 27.69
N PRO A 32 15.73 -20.27 28.88
CA PRO A 32 15.40 -18.96 29.43
C PRO A 32 15.82 -17.83 28.49
N VAL A 33 14.84 -17.08 27.96
CA VAL A 33 15.10 -15.87 27.17
C VAL A 33 15.48 -14.77 28.15
N GLU A 34 16.79 -14.51 28.24
CA GLU A 34 17.34 -13.36 28.93
C GLU A 34 16.71 -12.07 28.39
N SER A 35 16.42 -11.12 29.28
CA SER A 35 15.46 -10.04 29.00
C SER A 35 15.97 -9.08 27.91
N MET A 36 15.46 -9.23 26.70
CA MET A 36 15.70 -8.27 25.62
C MET A 36 15.13 -6.89 26.01
N PRO A 37 15.86 -5.79 25.77
CA PRO A 37 15.38 -4.45 26.12
C PRO A 37 14.14 -4.07 25.30
N THR A 38 13.22 -3.36 25.94
CA THR A 38 11.97 -2.87 25.35
C THR A 38 12.20 -2.15 24.02
N PRO A 39 11.46 -2.47 22.94
CA PRO A 39 11.52 -1.72 21.69
C PRO A 39 11.29 -0.22 21.94
N ALA A 40 12.16 0.62 21.37
CA ALA A 40 12.08 2.06 21.56
C ALA A 40 10.74 2.62 21.04
N GLU A 41 10.15 3.52 21.83
CA GLU A 41 8.91 4.22 21.51
C GLU A 41 9.01 4.93 20.14
N PRO A 42 7.99 4.83 19.26
CA PRO A 42 8.02 5.48 17.96
C PRO A 42 8.15 7.00 18.11
N LYS A 43 9.27 7.57 17.64
CA LYS A 43 9.43 9.03 17.58
C LYS A 43 8.29 9.64 16.76
N GLU A 44 7.47 10.47 17.39
CA GLU A 44 6.39 11.18 16.70
C GLU A 44 6.95 11.94 15.49
N ILE A 45 6.35 11.73 14.31
CA ILE A 45 6.78 12.40 13.09
C ILE A 45 6.25 13.86 13.15
N PRO A 46 7.12 14.88 13.11
CA PRO A 46 6.68 16.26 13.31
C PRO A 46 5.64 16.68 12.26
N LYS A 47 4.48 17.18 12.71
CA LYS A 47 3.39 17.68 11.85
C LYS A 47 3.82 18.79 10.89
N THR A 48 4.92 19.49 11.19
CA THR A 48 5.54 20.53 10.36
C THR A 48 6.36 19.98 9.18
N SER A 49 6.77 18.71 9.23
CA SER A 49 7.44 18.04 8.12
C SER A 49 6.48 17.78 6.95
N THR A 50 7.00 17.62 5.72
CA THR A 50 6.18 17.28 4.55
C THR A 50 5.39 15.99 4.75
N PHE A 51 5.99 14.97 5.37
CA PHE A 51 5.29 13.73 5.71
C PHE A 51 4.13 13.97 6.69
N GLY A 52 4.37 14.78 7.73
CA GLY A 52 3.37 15.16 8.73
C GLY A 52 2.22 16.00 8.16
N LYS A 53 2.52 16.93 7.24
CA LYS A 53 1.51 17.73 6.51
C LYS A 53 0.60 16.87 5.62
N LEU A 54 1.16 15.85 4.96
CA LEU A 54 0.39 14.94 4.09
C LEU A 54 -0.70 14.20 4.88
N GLN A 55 -0.42 13.76 6.12
CA GLN A 55 -1.31 12.91 6.93
C GLN A 55 -2.75 13.43 7.01
N GLY A 56 -3.72 12.52 6.92
CA GLY A 56 -5.15 12.81 6.89
C GLY A 56 -5.73 12.89 5.47
N LYS A 57 -6.95 13.42 5.37
CA LYS A 57 -7.78 13.39 4.16
C LYS A 57 -7.71 14.70 3.36
N TRP A 58 -7.68 14.56 2.04
CA TRP A 58 -7.72 15.62 1.05
C TRP A 58 -8.85 15.35 0.05
N GLN A 59 -9.55 16.41 -0.39
CA GLN A 59 -10.57 16.37 -1.44
C GLN A 59 -10.03 17.12 -2.67
N SER A 60 -10.23 16.61 -3.88
CA SER A 60 -9.86 17.37 -5.08
C SER A 60 -10.64 18.68 -5.15
N THR A 61 -9.98 19.74 -5.62
CA THR A 61 -10.62 21.03 -5.89
C THR A 61 -11.37 21.05 -7.22
N GLU A 62 -11.20 20.03 -8.07
CA GLU A 62 -11.84 19.90 -9.38
C GLU A 62 -12.98 18.87 -9.39
N ASP A 63 -12.85 17.76 -8.63
CA ASP A 63 -13.92 16.77 -8.46
C ASP A 63 -14.23 16.50 -6.97
N PRO A 64 -15.43 16.89 -6.46
CA PRO A 64 -15.81 16.64 -5.08
C PRO A 64 -15.97 15.14 -4.73
N LYS A 65 -16.00 14.23 -5.71
CA LYS A 65 -16.07 12.77 -5.50
C LYS A 65 -14.70 12.13 -5.31
N SER A 66 -13.63 12.83 -5.67
CA SER A 66 -12.25 12.37 -5.63
C SER A 66 -11.55 12.81 -4.34
N PHE A 67 -10.99 11.85 -3.61
CA PHE A 67 -10.25 12.06 -2.37
C PHE A 67 -8.94 11.30 -2.35
N LEU A 68 -7.96 11.86 -1.65
CA LEU A 68 -6.67 11.24 -1.37
C LEU A 68 -6.44 11.26 0.15
N ILE A 69 -6.10 10.12 0.74
CA ILE A 69 -5.89 9.98 2.18
C ILE A 69 -4.47 9.46 2.43
N PHE A 70 -3.76 10.06 3.38
CA PHE A 70 -2.46 9.56 3.83
C PHE A 70 -2.54 9.12 5.30
N GLU A 71 -2.26 7.84 5.55
CA GLU A 71 -2.34 7.22 6.88
C GLU A 71 -1.05 6.46 7.18
N GLY A 72 -0.16 7.09 7.96
CA GLY A 72 1.22 6.64 8.09
C GLY A 72 1.88 6.62 6.72
N THR A 73 2.34 5.44 6.29
CA THR A 73 2.94 5.15 4.98
C THR A 73 1.95 4.57 3.96
N LYS A 74 0.63 4.68 4.19
CA LYS A 74 -0.40 4.32 3.20
C LYS A 74 -0.93 5.55 2.46
N ARG A 75 -1.10 5.43 1.14
CA ARG A 75 -1.80 6.36 0.25
C ARG A 75 -3.08 5.65 -0.20
N ILE A 76 -4.24 6.23 0.13
CA ILE A 76 -5.55 5.70 -0.27
C ILE A 76 -6.20 6.68 -1.24
N ALA A 77 -6.38 6.28 -2.50
CA ALA A 77 -7.22 6.99 -3.45
C ALA A 77 -8.66 6.47 -3.33
N LEU A 78 -9.59 7.38 -3.07
CA LEU A 78 -11.00 7.09 -2.89
C LEU A 78 -11.82 7.89 -3.91
N TYR A 79 -12.67 7.19 -4.67
CA TYR A 79 -13.62 7.80 -5.60
C TYR A 79 -15.03 7.33 -5.27
N GLN A 80 -15.99 8.26 -5.17
CA GLN A 80 -17.37 7.90 -4.77
C GLN A 80 -17.98 6.83 -5.69
N GLY A 81 -18.42 5.71 -5.10
CA GLY A 81 -19.01 4.58 -5.83
C GLY A 81 -17.99 3.59 -6.41
N ARG A 82 -16.75 3.61 -5.92
CA ARG A 82 -15.71 2.60 -6.20
C ARG A 82 -15.08 2.14 -4.89
N GLU A 83 -14.49 0.95 -4.90
CA GLU A 83 -13.63 0.49 -3.81
C GLU A 83 -12.38 1.38 -3.68
N PRO A 84 -11.81 1.57 -2.47
CA PRO A 84 -10.61 2.37 -2.28
C PRO A 84 -9.35 1.67 -2.83
N ASP A 85 -8.54 2.38 -3.62
CA ASP A 85 -7.19 1.95 -3.99
C ASP A 85 -6.22 2.32 -2.86
N SER A 86 -5.70 1.33 -2.12
CA SER A 86 -4.83 1.53 -0.95
C SER A 86 -3.44 0.97 -1.20
N GLN A 87 -2.50 1.86 -1.56
CA GLN A 87 -1.11 1.50 -1.85
C GLN A 87 -0.16 2.00 -0.74
N PRO A 88 0.99 1.34 -0.53
CA PRO A 88 2.07 1.94 0.24
C PRO A 88 2.63 3.18 -0.49
N PHE A 89 3.20 4.12 0.26
CA PHE A 89 4.02 5.19 -0.29
C PHE A 89 5.27 5.46 0.55
N LYS A 90 6.26 6.07 -0.09
CA LYS A 90 7.42 6.69 0.57
C LYS A 90 7.63 8.11 0.01
N LEU A 91 8.34 8.94 0.76
CA LEU A 91 8.89 10.20 0.24
C LEU A 91 10.30 9.97 -0.30
N ALA A 92 10.63 10.58 -1.43
CA ALA A 92 11.88 10.37 -2.17
C ALA A 92 12.46 11.68 -2.69
N ALA A 93 13.77 11.71 -2.99
CA ALA A 93 14.46 12.91 -3.50
C ALA A 93 14.26 13.15 -5.01
N ASN A 94 13.90 12.09 -5.73
CA ASN A 94 13.56 12.02 -7.16
C ASN A 94 12.73 10.73 -7.36
N CYS A 95 12.35 10.42 -8.61
CA CYS A 95 11.55 9.21 -8.89
C CYS A 95 12.35 7.89 -8.84
N ASP A 96 13.65 7.95 -9.05
CA ASP A 96 14.55 6.79 -9.12
C ASP A 96 15.09 6.36 -7.73
N ASP A 97 14.89 7.18 -6.70
CA ASP A 97 15.41 6.95 -5.35
C ASP A 97 14.64 5.81 -4.65
N GLU A 98 15.29 4.66 -4.56
CA GLU A 98 14.76 3.50 -3.84
C GLU A 98 14.58 3.76 -2.34
N LYS A 99 15.29 4.74 -1.75
CA LYS A 99 15.30 5.00 -0.30
C LYS A 99 14.29 6.08 0.08
N ALA A 100 13.75 5.96 1.30
CA ALA A 100 12.86 6.98 1.84
C ALA A 100 13.67 8.17 2.36
N THR A 101 13.43 9.37 1.83
CA THR A 101 14.03 10.62 2.32
C THR A 101 13.02 11.48 3.07
N TYR A 102 13.46 12.02 4.20
CA TYR A 102 12.70 12.97 5.04
C TYR A 102 13.48 14.29 5.21
N SER A 103 14.43 14.53 4.32
CA SER A 103 15.42 15.61 4.38
C SER A 103 14.94 16.89 3.69
N LYS A 104 15.67 18.00 3.90
CA LYS A 104 15.40 19.31 3.27
C LYS A 104 15.89 19.37 1.82
N VAL A 105 15.37 18.51 0.95
CA VAL A 105 15.49 18.67 -0.51
C VAL A 105 14.51 19.73 -1.03
N LYS A 106 14.79 20.32 -2.20
CA LYS A 106 13.97 21.41 -2.77
C LYS A 106 12.55 20.98 -3.13
N THR A 107 12.42 19.75 -3.64
CA THR A 107 11.15 19.10 -4.01
C THR A 107 11.20 17.68 -3.44
N LEU A 108 10.09 17.20 -2.92
CA LEU A 108 9.92 15.83 -2.45
C LEU A 108 8.94 15.11 -3.38
N TYR A 109 9.16 13.81 -3.60
CA TYR A 109 8.33 12.99 -4.47
C TYR A 109 7.59 11.92 -3.67
N ILE A 110 6.33 11.66 -4.02
CA ILE A 110 5.55 10.54 -3.50
C ILE A 110 5.70 9.39 -4.49
N LEU A 111 6.35 8.31 -4.06
CA LEU A 111 6.47 7.06 -4.82
C LEU A 111 5.47 6.04 -4.27
N SER A 112 4.55 5.57 -5.11
CA SER A 112 3.46 4.66 -4.73
C SER A 112 3.01 3.81 -5.92
N ASP A 113 3.14 2.49 -5.82
CA ASP A 113 2.82 1.50 -6.88
C ASP A 113 3.36 1.85 -8.28
N GLY A 114 4.67 2.15 -8.36
CA GLY A 114 5.35 2.57 -9.59
C GLY A 114 5.05 4.01 -10.04
N ILE A 115 4.02 4.67 -9.49
CA ILE A 115 3.64 6.04 -9.84
C ILE A 115 4.49 7.04 -9.05
N CYS A 116 5.08 8.02 -9.74
CA CYS A 116 5.82 9.13 -9.14
C CYS A 116 5.06 10.47 -9.23
N TRP A 117 4.84 11.12 -8.09
CA TRP A 117 4.26 12.46 -8.02
C TRP A 117 5.27 13.43 -7.40
N SER A 118 5.50 14.60 -7.99
CA SER A 118 6.14 15.69 -7.25
C SER A 118 5.16 16.30 -6.24
N ILE A 119 5.67 16.81 -5.12
CA ILE A 119 4.93 17.67 -4.20
C ILE A 119 5.35 19.10 -4.50
N ASP A 120 4.52 19.83 -5.24
CA ASP A 120 4.85 21.15 -5.76
C ASP A 120 4.48 22.24 -4.73
N ALA A 121 3.34 22.06 -4.03
CA ALA A 121 2.95 22.85 -2.88
C ALA A 121 2.28 22.00 -1.79
N ILE A 122 2.58 22.29 -0.51
CA ILE A 122 1.86 21.68 0.63
C ILE A 122 1.87 22.55 1.91
N ASN A 123 0.68 22.85 2.42
CA ASN A 123 0.45 23.56 3.69
C ASN A 123 -0.64 22.86 4.53
N SER A 124 -1.32 23.60 5.43
CA SER A 124 -2.41 23.08 6.27
C SER A 124 -3.72 22.81 5.52
N GLU A 125 -3.95 23.52 4.41
CA GLU A 125 -5.23 23.62 3.71
C GLU A 125 -5.15 23.15 2.26
N HIS A 126 -3.98 23.21 1.63
CA HIS A 126 -3.77 22.95 0.21
C HIS A 126 -2.60 21.99 -0.04
N LEU A 127 -2.78 21.15 -1.07
CA LEU A 127 -1.81 20.22 -1.63
C LEU A 127 -1.89 20.27 -3.17
N GLU A 128 -0.75 20.38 -3.81
CA GLU A 128 -0.57 20.33 -5.27
C GLU A 128 0.43 19.22 -5.61
N LEU A 129 0.04 18.34 -6.56
CA LEU A 129 0.83 17.20 -7.01
C LEU A 129 0.87 17.14 -8.53
N THR A 130 2.06 17.08 -9.15
CA THR A 130 2.19 16.78 -10.59
C THR A 130 2.55 15.31 -10.80
N TYR A 131 1.79 14.59 -11.63
CA TYR A 131 2.19 13.25 -12.09
C TYR A 131 3.35 13.39 -13.08
N VAL A 132 4.55 12.97 -12.68
CA VAL A 132 5.80 13.25 -13.41
C VAL A 132 5.76 12.72 -14.86
N ASP A 133 5.24 11.51 -15.07
CA ASP A 133 5.22 10.84 -16.39
C ASP A 133 4.32 11.54 -17.43
N ARG A 134 3.40 12.42 -17.00
CA ARG A 134 2.40 13.06 -17.89
C ARG A 134 2.22 14.56 -17.71
N GLY A 135 2.81 15.17 -16.68
CA GLY A 135 2.61 16.59 -16.37
C GLY A 135 1.22 16.95 -15.87
N ASN A 136 0.39 15.96 -15.49
CA ASN A 136 -0.95 16.22 -14.96
C ASN A 136 -0.84 16.78 -13.53
N ILE A 137 -1.17 18.05 -13.34
CA ILE A 137 -1.31 18.68 -12.03
C ILE A 137 -2.65 18.24 -11.42
N LEU A 138 -2.66 17.82 -10.17
CA LEU A 138 -3.84 17.56 -9.36
C LEU A 138 -3.83 18.44 -8.11
N THR A 139 -4.85 19.29 -8.00
CA THR A 139 -5.03 20.19 -6.86
C THR A 139 -6.02 19.63 -5.84
N TYR A 140 -5.71 19.82 -4.55
CA TYR A 140 -6.52 19.36 -3.44
C TYR A 140 -6.64 20.41 -2.33
N LYS A 141 -7.74 20.33 -1.58
CA LYS A 141 -7.97 20.98 -0.29
C LYS A 141 -8.01 19.97 0.85
N LYS A 142 -7.58 20.37 2.06
CA LYS A 142 -7.65 19.55 3.26
C LYS A 142 -9.11 19.35 3.68
N VAL A 143 -9.46 18.15 4.12
CA VAL A 143 -10.74 17.90 4.79
C VAL A 143 -10.50 18.01 6.29
N THR A 144 -10.91 19.13 6.88
CA THR A 144 -11.06 19.27 8.34
C THR A 144 -12.20 18.38 8.82
N GLN A 145 -12.04 17.79 10.02
CA GLN A 145 -13.12 17.17 10.79
C GLN A 145 -13.82 18.23 11.64
#